data_AF-A0A2S6GF20-F1
#
_entry.id   AF-A0A2S6GF20-F1
#
_cell.length_a   1.000
_cell.length_b   1.000
_cell.length_c   1.000
_cell.angle_alpha   90.00
_cell.angle_beta   90.00
_cell.angle_gamma   90.00
#
_symmetry.space_group_name_H-M   'P 1'
#
loop_
_entity.id
_entity.type
_entity.pdbx_description
1 polymer ?
#
loop_
_entity_poly.entity_id
_entity_poly.type
_entity_poly.pdbx_seq_one_letter_code
_entity_poly.pdbx_strand_id
1 'polypeptide(L)'
;MRTHALLAGVAVLFPLLAVPANAGDSLPPPEVWPLPHQITRSGADVVLPASALVVVDAGTDQSTRDGVEDVLGDGGVGTVEVVEYGHEHASPLKVRVGALSGANIHAAAVTLPASLPAEGYYLTARPGEIVLAGADADGTFHATQTFWQLMQPGKIAPVTVTDYPSFPVRGVVEGSYRPQ
;
A
#
# COMPACT_ATOMS: atom_id res chain seq x y z
N MET A 1 -72.05 25.69 37.48
CA MET A 1 -71.28 24.69 38.24
C MET A 1 -70.25 24.09 37.30
N ARG A 2 -68.96 24.35 37.54
CA ARG A 2 -67.83 23.96 36.67
C ARG A 2 -67.32 22.59 37.12
N THR A 3 -67.27 21.62 36.21
CA THR A 3 -66.58 20.34 36.41
C THR A 3 -65.35 20.30 35.49
N HIS A 4 -64.18 20.15 36.11
CA HIS A 4 -62.88 19.99 35.44
C HIS A 4 -62.66 18.49 35.16
N ALA A 5 -62.33 18.13 33.92
CA ALA A 5 -61.82 16.81 33.56
C ALA A 5 -60.31 16.92 33.33
N LEU A 6 -59.51 16.29 34.19
CA LEU A 6 -58.06 16.11 34.00
C LEU A 6 -57.84 14.93 33.02
N LEU A 7 -57.14 15.18 31.91
CA LEU A 7 -56.48 14.12 31.13
C LEU A 7 -55.01 14.03 31.56
N ALA A 8 -54.62 12.86 32.08
CA ALA A 8 -53.23 12.52 32.36
C ALA A 8 -52.56 12.01 31.07
N GLY A 9 -51.56 12.74 30.58
CA GLY A 9 -50.73 12.31 29.45
C GLY A 9 -49.64 11.33 29.91
N VAL A 10 -49.65 10.12 29.35
CA VAL A 10 -48.58 9.13 29.55
C VAL A 10 -47.45 9.45 28.56
N ALA A 11 -46.28 9.83 29.08
CA ALA A 11 -45.07 10.01 28.29
C ALA A 11 -44.39 8.64 28.11
N VAL A 12 -44.42 8.11 26.89
CA VAL A 12 -43.67 6.90 26.51
C VAL A 12 -42.23 7.30 26.19
N LEU A 13 -41.31 6.94 27.08
CA LEU A 13 -39.88 7.11 26.90
C LEU A 13 -39.38 6.00 25.97
N PHE A 14 -39.12 6.32 24.69
CA PHE A 14 -38.46 5.40 23.78
C PHE A 14 -36.97 5.34 24.10
N PRO A 15 -36.40 4.16 24.45
CA PRO A 15 -34.96 4.03 24.55
C PRO A 15 -34.35 4.21 23.17
N LEU A 16 -33.41 5.15 23.05
CA LEU A 16 -32.59 5.32 21.87
C LEU A 16 -31.66 4.09 21.78
N LEU A 17 -32.07 3.09 21.02
CA LEU A 17 -31.21 1.98 20.64
C LEU A 17 -30.10 2.56 19.76
N ALA A 18 -28.89 2.66 20.30
CA ALA A 18 -27.70 2.89 19.51
C ALA A 18 -27.55 1.70 18.56
N VAL A 19 -27.87 1.92 17.28
CA VAL A 19 -27.57 0.97 16.22
C VAL A 19 -26.04 0.89 16.15
N PRO A 20 -25.41 -0.28 16.36
CA PRO A 20 -23.98 -0.41 16.12
C PRO A 20 -23.75 -0.06 14.66
N ALA A 21 -22.81 0.86 14.39
CA ALA A 21 -22.39 1.16 13.04
C ALA A 21 -22.02 -0.16 12.36
N ASN A 22 -22.78 -0.58 11.35
CA ASN A 22 -22.38 -1.68 10.49
C ASN A 22 -20.98 -1.36 9.98
N ALA A 23 -20.10 -2.36 10.00
CA ALA A 23 -18.87 -2.36 9.22
C ALA A 23 -19.27 -2.24 7.73
N GLY A 24 -19.53 -1.01 7.30
CA GLY A 24 -19.99 -0.67 5.96
C GLY A 24 -18.81 -0.61 5.00
N ASP A 25 -18.91 -1.40 3.94
CA ASP A 25 -18.18 -1.27 2.67
C ASP A 25 -16.67 -1.03 2.74
N SER A 26 -15.93 -1.94 3.39
CA SER A 26 -14.53 -2.10 3.02
C SER A 26 -14.46 -2.70 1.62
N LEU A 27 -14.00 -1.92 0.63
CA LEU A 27 -13.73 -2.41 -0.72
C LEU A 27 -12.76 -3.61 -0.64
N PRO A 28 -12.92 -4.64 -1.49
CA PRO A 28 -11.98 -5.74 -1.52
C PRO A 28 -10.59 -5.24 -1.95
N PRO A 29 -9.51 -5.88 -1.44
CA PRO A 29 -8.18 -5.61 -1.94
C PRO A 29 -8.09 -5.93 -3.45
N PRO A 30 -7.26 -5.20 -4.21
CA PRO A 30 -6.97 -5.56 -5.59
C PRO A 30 -6.42 -6.98 -5.70
N GLU A 31 -6.66 -7.61 -6.83
CA GLU A 31 -6.05 -8.89 -7.18
C GLU A 31 -4.59 -8.68 -7.57
N VAL A 32 -3.69 -9.46 -6.98
CA VAL A 32 -2.24 -9.42 -7.21
C VAL A 32 -1.76 -10.85 -7.44
N TRP A 33 -0.85 -11.02 -8.40
CA TRP A 33 -0.28 -12.30 -8.79
C TRP A 33 1.25 -12.28 -8.69
N PRO A 34 1.88 -13.28 -8.04
CA PRO A 34 1.29 -14.29 -7.17
C PRO A 34 0.48 -13.68 -6.01
N LEU A 35 -0.47 -14.45 -5.45
CA LEU A 35 -1.28 -13.98 -4.32
C LEU A 35 -0.38 -13.70 -3.11
N PRO A 36 -0.36 -12.47 -2.59
CA PRO A 36 0.46 -12.14 -1.42
C PRO A 36 -0.03 -12.89 -0.17
N HIS A 37 0.91 -13.22 0.72
CA HIS A 37 0.58 -13.82 2.02
C HIS A 37 -0.40 -12.95 2.83
N GLN A 38 -0.23 -11.63 2.79
CA GLN A 38 -1.15 -10.68 3.42
C GLN A 38 -1.33 -9.44 2.54
N ILE A 39 -2.58 -9.07 2.27
CA ILE A 39 -2.96 -7.79 1.65
C ILE A 39 -4.20 -7.24 2.37
N THR A 40 -4.15 -5.98 2.79
CA THR A 40 -5.27 -5.29 3.43
C THR A 40 -5.49 -3.95 2.75
N ARG A 41 -6.74 -3.67 2.37
CA ARG A 41 -7.15 -2.40 1.78
C ARG A 41 -7.71 -1.47 2.86
N SER A 42 -7.34 -0.19 2.79
CA SER A 42 -7.68 0.81 3.82
C SER A 42 -8.64 1.92 3.35
N GLY A 43 -9.17 1.83 2.13
CA GLY A 43 -10.17 2.79 1.64
C GLY A 43 -10.36 2.80 0.12
N ALA A 44 -10.98 3.89 -0.37
CA ALA A 44 -11.13 4.18 -1.79
C ALA A 44 -9.79 4.51 -2.46
N ASP A 45 -9.72 4.38 -3.79
CA ASP A 45 -8.50 4.68 -4.54
C ASP A 45 -7.99 6.10 -4.27
N VAL A 46 -6.67 6.23 -4.16
CA VAL A 46 -5.96 7.49 -3.95
C VAL A 46 -5.57 8.05 -5.30
N VAL A 47 -5.93 9.31 -5.58
CA VAL A 47 -5.50 10.02 -6.79
C VAL A 47 -4.02 10.34 -6.69
N LEU A 48 -3.28 10.06 -7.77
CA LEU A 48 -1.85 10.35 -7.84
C LEU A 48 -1.63 11.84 -8.15
N PRO A 49 -0.71 12.52 -7.46
CA PRO A 49 -0.31 13.86 -7.83
C PRO A 49 0.54 13.86 -9.11
N ALA A 50 0.66 15.03 -9.74
CA ALA A 50 1.43 15.19 -10.98
C ALA A 50 2.95 15.03 -10.79
N SER A 51 3.45 15.07 -9.55
CA SER A 51 4.87 14.91 -9.24
C SER A 51 5.08 13.99 -8.04
N ALA A 52 6.20 13.26 -8.05
CA ALA A 52 6.62 12.41 -6.95
C ALA A 52 8.13 12.53 -6.71
N LEU A 53 8.52 12.34 -5.45
CA LEU A 53 9.91 12.23 -5.04
C LEU A 53 10.16 10.79 -4.59
N VAL A 54 11.00 10.06 -5.31
CA VAL A 54 11.47 8.74 -4.93
C VAL A 54 12.73 8.92 -4.09
N VAL A 55 12.70 8.41 -2.87
CA VAL A 55 13.83 8.41 -1.95
C VAL A 55 14.35 6.99 -1.84
N VAL A 56 15.59 6.77 -2.27
CA VAL A 56 16.21 5.44 -2.31
C VAL A 56 17.32 5.31 -1.28
N ASP A 57 17.56 4.10 -0.81
CA ASP A 57 18.81 3.80 -0.12
C ASP A 57 19.99 3.89 -1.11
N ALA A 58 21.17 4.29 -0.64
CA ALA A 58 22.36 4.40 -1.48
C ALA A 58 22.72 3.08 -2.22
N GLY A 59 22.34 1.93 -1.63
CA GLY A 59 22.57 0.60 -2.18
C GLY A 59 21.47 0.04 -3.07
N THR A 60 20.35 0.76 -3.30
CA THR A 60 19.27 0.29 -4.19
C THR A 60 19.80 0.20 -5.62
N ASP A 61 19.62 -0.96 -6.27
CA ASP A 61 20.11 -1.23 -7.61
C ASP A 61 19.37 -0.41 -8.69
N GLN A 62 20.02 -0.20 -9.84
CA GLN A 62 19.47 0.66 -10.89
C GLN A 62 18.17 0.11 -11.48
N SER A 63 18.04 -1.21 -11.65
CA SER A 63 16.81 -1.81 -12.18
C SER A 63 15.59 -1.56 -11.29
N THR A 64 15.77 -1.59 -9.97
CA THR A 64 14.72 -1.24 -9.01
C THR A 64 14.38 0.24 -9.09
N ARG A 65 15.37 1.13 -9.23
CA ARG A 65 15.14 2.58 -9.41
C ARG A 65 14.32 2.86 -10.67
N ASP A 66 14.78 2.33 -11.80
CA ASP A 66 14.13 2.46 -13.11
C ASP A 66 12.70 1.90 -13.06
N GLY A 67 12.52 0.72 -12.46
CA GLY A 67 11.20 0.10 -12.33
C GLY A 67 10.21 0.95 -11.52
N VAL A 68 10.65 1.61 -10.45
CA VAL A 68 9.77 2.50 -9.67
C VAL A 68 9.43 3.77 -10.46
N GLU A 69 10.39 4.34 -11.18
CA GLU A 69 10.16 5.49 -12.07
C GLU A 69 9.15 5.15 -13.17
N ASP A 70 9.33 4.01 -13.85
CA ASP A 70 8.44 3.52 -14.91
C ASP A 70 7.01 3.32 -14.38
N VAL A 71 6.84 2.68 -13.22
CA VAL A 71 5.52 2.45 -12.61
C VAL A 71 4.81 3.77 -12.30
N LEU A 72 5.54 4.76 -11.79
CA LEU A 72 4.97 6.09 -11.52
C LEU A 72 4.59 6.82 -12.82
N GLY A 73 5.45 6.74 -13.84
CA GLY A 73 5.19 7.30 -15.17
C GLY A 73 3.95 6.70 -15.83
N ASP A 74 3.84 5.36 -15.84
CA ASP A 74 2.69 4.61 -16.34
C ASP A 74 1.41 4.90 -15.54
N GLY A 75 1.57 5.15 -14.23
CA GLY A 75 0.51 5.62 -13.34
C GLY A 75 0.05 7.05 -13.62
N GLY A 76 0.74 7.81 -14.48
CA GLY A 76 0.40 9.18 -14.87
C GLY A 76 1.07 10.27 -14.04
N VAL A 77 2.11 9.95 -13.25
CA VAL A 77 2.95 10.95 -12.59
C VAL A 77 3.89 11.57 -13.62
N GLY A 78 3.72 12.86 -13.92
CA GLY A 78 4.44 13.54 -14.99
C GLY A 78 5.85 14.00 -14.64
N THR A 79 6.21 14.05 -13.36
CA THR A 79 7.57 14.41 -12.92
C THR A 79 7.98 13.52 -11.76
N VAL A 80 9.00 12.70 -11.99
CA VAL A 80 9.58 11.83 -10.97
C VAL A 80 11.02 12.29 -10.74
N GLU A 81 11.33 12.64 -9.50
CA GLU A 81 12.69 12.94 -9.06
C GLU A 81 13.17 11.82 -8.15
N VAL A 82 14.37 11.32 -8.39
CA VAL A 82 14.97 10.24 -7.58
C VAL A 82 16.19 10.77 -6.86
N VAL A 83 16.18 10.63 -5.53
CA VAL A 83 17.25 11.11 -4.64
C VAL A 83 17.64 10.02 -3.65
N GLU A 84 18.88 10.06 -3.19
CA GLU A 84 19.30 9.22 -2.07
C GLU A 84 18.77 9.78 -0.74
N TYR A 85 18.54 8.89 0.23
CA TYR A 85 18.14 9.27 1.57
C TYR A 85 19.07 10.32 2.18
N GLY A 86 18.48 11.35 2.81
CA GLY A 86 19.19 12.52 3.32
C GLY A 86 19.20 13.74 2.39
N HIS A 87 18.85 13.55 1.11
CA HIS A 87 18.66 14.63 0.13
C HIS A 87 17.19 14.93 -0.17
N GLU A 88 16.28 14.33 0.60
CA GLU A 88 14.85 14.47 0.43
C GLU A 88 14.32 15.86 0.80
N HIS A 89 13.33 16.34 0.05
CA HIS A 89 12.59 17.58 0.33
C HIS A 89 11.08 17.34 0.36
N ALA A 90 10.31 18.41 0.55
CA ALA A 90 8.86 18.35 0.48
C ALA A 90 8.42 17.95 -0.93
N SER A 91 7.44 17.05 -1.01
CA SER A 91 6.84 16.55 -2.24
C SER A 91 5.39 16.16 -1.96
N PRO A 92 4.45 16.34 -2.91
CA PRO A 92 3.07 15.88 -2.75
C PRO A 92 2.94 14.36 -2.66
N LEU A 93 3.90 13.61 -3.22
CA LEU A 93 4.04 12.16 -3.02
C LEU A 93 5.51 11.82 -2.78
N LYS A 94 5.77 11.11 -1.68
CA LYS A 94 7.09 10.52 -1.40
C LYS A 94 7.01 9.00 -1.56
N VAL A 95 7.92 8.42 -2.33
CA VAL A 95 8.05 6.96 -2.48
C VAL A 95 9.37 6.54 -1.86
N ARG A 96 9.34 5.83 -0.75
CA ARG A 96 10.55 5.34 -0.07
C ARG A 96 10.85 3.93 -0.51
N VAL A 97 12.05 3.69 -1.02
CA VAL A 97 12.49 2.41 -1.56
C VAL A 97 13.79 2.00 -0.90
N GLY A 98 13.86 0.78 -0.35
CA GLY A 98 15.05 0.38 0.39
C GLY A 98 14.91 -0.91 1.18
N ALA A 99 15.91 -1.13 2.04
CA ALA A 99 15.93 -2.25 2.96
C ALA A 99 15.00 -1.98 4.15
N LEU A 100 14.30 -3.02 4.64
CA LEU A 100 13.39 -2.95 5.77
C LEU A 100 14.05 -2.37 7.03
N SER A 101 15.33 -2.68 7.25
CA SER A 101 16.15 -2.17 8.34
C SER A 101 16.79 -0.80 8.08
N GLY A 102 16.62 -0.25 6.87
CA GLY A 102 17.24 0.99 6.41
C GLY A 102 16.63 2.24 7.06
N ALA A 103 17.48 3.24 7.31
CA ALA A 103 17.05 4.51 7.92
C ALA A 103 16.00 5.24 7.06
N ASN A 104 16.07 5.11 5.73
CA ASN A 104 15.06 5.63 4.81
C ASN A 104 13.67 5.07 5.12
N ILE A 105 13.56 3.74 5.19
CA ILE A 105 12.29 3.06 5.47
C ILE A 105 11.78 3.38 6.87
N HIS A 106 12.67 3.43 7.87
CA HIS A 106 12.30 3.82 9.23
C HIS A 106 11.88 5.29 9.39
N ALA A 107 12.22 6.16 8.43
CA ALA A 107 11.74 7.54 8.41
C ALA A 107 10.28 7.66 7.93
N ALA A 108 9.70 6.59 7.38
CA ALA A 108 8.28 6.56 7.02
C ALA A 108 7.41 6.51 8.28
N ALA A 109 6.27 7.21 8.27
CA ALA A 109 5.35 7.22 9.40
C ALA A 109 4.42 5.98 9.40
N VAL A 110 4.97 4.78 9.30
CA VAL A 110 4.23 3.51 9.15
C VAL A 110 4.69 2.49 10.19
N THR A 111 3.82 1.54 10.55
CA THR A 111 4.20 0.41 11.39
C THR A 111 4.85 -0.66 10.52
N LEU A 112 6.16 -0.87 10.71
CA LEU A 112 6.94 -1.84 9.97
C LEU A 112 6.93 -3.21 10.67
N PRO A 113 7.00 -4.32 9.91
CA PRO A 113 7.31 -5.62 10.48
C PRO A 113 8.73 -5.62 11.08
N ALA A 114 8.93 -6.36 12.16
CA ALA A 114 10.23 -6.43 12.83
C ALA A 114 11.31 -7.13 11.99
N SER A 115 10.91 -8.14 11.22
CA SER A 115 11.75 -8.86 10.28
C SER A 115 10.89 -9.56 9.23
N LEU A 116 11.51 -9.93 8.11
CA LEU A 116 10.90 -10.71 7.05
C LEU A 116 11.88 -11.83 6.60
N PRO A 117 11.37 -12.95 6.06
CA PRO A 117 12.21 -13.96 5.40
C PRO A 117 12.97 -13.37 4.20
N ALA A 118 13.98 -14.11 3.71
CA ALA A 118 14.68 -13.77 2.47
C ALA A 118 13.68 -13.62 1.30
N GLU A 119 13.96 -12.69 0.39
CA GLU A 119 13.08 -12.25 -0.70
C GLU A 119 11.72 -11.68 -0.22
N GLY A 120 11.52 -11.54 1.09
CA GLY A 120 10.32 -10.97 1.68
C GLY A 120 10.26 -9.46 1.54
N TYR A 121 9.05 -8.90 1.49
CA TYR A 121 8.85 -7.47 1.40
C TYR A 121 7.60 -6.97 2.12
N TYR A 122 7.66 -5.68 2.44
CA TYR A 122 6.55 -4.88 2.95
C TYR A 122 6.29 -3.75 1.97
N LEU A 123 5.02 -3.59 1.60
CA LEU A 123 4.56 -2.47 0.78
C LEU A 123 3.41 -1.78 1.48
N THR A 124 3.41 -0.45 1.50
CA THR A 124 2.19 0.30 1.80
C THR A 124 2.02 1.46 0.86
N ALA A 125 0.79 1.63 0.36
CA ALA A 125 0.37 2.76 -0.43
C ALA A 125 -0.70 3.51 0.34
N ARG A 126 -0.45 4.79 0.61
CA ARG A 126 -1.39 5.69 1.29
C ARG A 126 -1.28 7.10 0.71
N PRO A 127 -2.24 8.00 0.99
CA PRO A 127 -2.13 9.39 0.55
C PRO A 127 -0.81 10.03 0.98
N GLY A 128 -0.04 10.53 0.00
CA GLY A 128 1.19 11.28 0.20
C GLY A 128 2.46 10.46 0.47
N GLU A 129 2.36 9.18 0.79
CA GLU A 129 3.53 8.33 1.03
C GLU A 129 3.31 6.89 0.56
N ILE A 130 4.27 6.35 -0.17
CA ILE A 130 4.36 4.93 -0.55
C ILE A 130 5.69 4.40 -0.01
N VAL A 131 5.68 3.19 0.54
CA VAL A 131 6.88 2.54 1.08
C VAL A 131 7.03 1.18 0.41
N LEU A 132 8.21 0.92 -0.14
CA LEU A 132 8.64 -0.34 -0.75
C LEU A 132 9.88 -0.83 0.01
N ALA A 133 9.67 -1.74 0.95
CA ALA A 133 10.71 -2.21 1.87
C ALA A 133 10.98 -3.70 1.68
N GLY A 134 12.17 -4.05 1.22
CA GLY A 134 12.61 -5.44 1.06
C GLY A 134 13.41 -5.94 2.27
N ALA A 135 13.35 -7.24 2.56
CA ALA A 135 14.29 -7.89 3.47
C ALA A 135 15.74 -7.84 2.91
N ASP A 136 15.83 -7.89 1.59
CA ASP A 136 17.03 -7.85 0.75
C ASP A 136 16.68 -7.19 -0.61
N ALA A 137 17.65 -7.14 -1.53
CA ALA A 137 17.46 -6.53 -2.85
C ALA A 137 16.35 -7.22 -3.67
N ASP A 138 16.28 -8.56 -3.63
CA ASP A 138 15.25 -9.34 -4.32
C ASP A 138 13.85 -9.03 -3.76
N GLY A 139 13.74 -8.88 -2.43
CA GLY A 139 12.52 -8.42 -1.78
C GLY A 139 12.10 -7.03 -2.24
N THR A 140 13.03 -6.06 -2.33
CA THR A 140 12.70 -4.71 -2.82
C THR A 140 12.25 -4.74 -4.29
N PHE A 141 12.87 -5.59 -5.10
CA PHE A 141 12.42 -5.83 -6.46
C PHE A 141 10.98 -6.39 -6.49
N HIS A 142 10.68 -7.41 -5.69
CA HIS A 142 9.32 -7.97 -5.59
C HIS A 142 8.29 -6.96 -5.09
N ALA A 143 8.65 -6.08 -4.15
CA ALA A 143 7.79 -4.96 -3.74
C ALA A 143 7.46 -4.05 -4.93
N THR A 144 8.43 -3.77 -5.80
CA THR A 144 8.25 -2.96 -7.01
C THR A 144 7.31 -3.64 -8.01
N GLN A 145 7.40 -4.97 -8.16
CA GLN A 145 6.48 -5.74 -9.01
C GLN A 145 5.04 -5.70 -8.48
N THR A 146 4.85 -5.80 -7.17
CA THR A 146 3.52 -5.66 -6.56
C THR A 146 3.01 -4.22 -6.67
N PHE A 147 3.88 -3.23 -6.51
CA PHE A 147 3.55 -1.81 -6.72
C PHE A 147 3.02 -1.55 -8.13
N TRP A 148 3.68 -2.11 -9.15
CA TRP A 148 3.23 -2.04 -10.54
C TRP A 148 1.80 -2.58 -10.71
N GLN A 149 1.49 -3.75 -10.15
CA GLN A 149 0.17 -4.37 -10.27
C GLN A 149 -0.93 -3.58 -9.55
N LEU A 150 -0.60 -2.88 -8.47
CA LEU A 150 -1.53 -2.04 -7.72
C LEU A 150 -1.83 -0.71 -8.42
N MET A 151 -0.97 -0.31 -9.36
CA MET A 151 -1.07 0.94 -10.09
C MET A 151 -2.21 0.91 -11.11
N GLN A 152 -2.97 2.00 -11.18
CA GLN A 152 -3.95 2.25 -12.24
C GLN A 152 -3.70 3.65 -12.82
N PRO A 153 -4.17 3.95 -14.04
CA PRO A 153 -4.04 5.29 -14.61
C PRO A 153 -4.62 6.37 -13.68
N GLY A 154 -3.74 7.25 -13.17
CA GLY A 154 -4.05 8.38 -12.31
C GLY A 154 -4.36 8.06 -10.85
N LYS A 155 -4.30 6.79 -10.41
CA LYS A 155 -4.70 6.39 -9.06
C LYS A 155 -4.06 5.08 -8.60
N ILE A 156 -4.02 4.89 -7.29
CA ILE A 156 -3.55 3.65 -6.65
C ILE A 156 -4.49 3.23 -5.53
N ALA A 157 -4.72 1.92 -5.38
CA ALA A 157 -5.48 1.40 -4.25
C ALA A 157 -4.66 1.53 -2.95
N PRO A 158 -5.22 2.11 -1.87
CA PRO A 158 -4.47 2.23 -0.62
C PRO A 158 -4.45 0.89 0.11
N VAL A 159 -3.30 0.23 0.08
CA VAL A 159 -3.12 -1.11 0.64
C VAL A 159 -1.89 -1.19 1.53
N THR A 160 -1.88 -2.18 2.40
CA THR A 160 -0.68 -2.69 3.07
C THR A 160 -0.52 -4.14 2.69
N VAL A 161 0.67 -4.49 2.20
CA VAL A 161 1.07 -5.84 1.78
C VAL A 161 2.25 -6.27 2.62
N THR A 162 2.23 -7.51 3.09
CA THR A 162 3.39 -8.18 3.68
C THR A 162 3.47 -9.55 3.07
N ASP A 163 4.58 -9.83 2.41
CA ASP A 163 4.68 -10.99 1.54
C ASP A 163 6.10 -11.55 1.52
N TYR A 164 6.21 -12.81 1.16
CA TYR A 164 7.46 -13.55 1.04
C TYR A 164 7.18 -14.86 0.31
N PRO A 165 8.17 -15.44 -0.38
CA PRO A 165 7.93 -16.70 -1.07
C PRO A 165 7.80 -17.87 -0.08
N SER A 166 6.85 -18.76 -0.35
CA SER A 166 6.77 -20.04 0.37
C SER A 166 7.91 -21.01 0.03
N PHE A 167 8.54 -20.84 -1.15
CA PHE A 167 9.67 -21.66 -1.60
C PHE A 167 10.79 -20.76 -2.14
N PRO A 168 12.06 -20.97 -1.74
CA PRO A 168 13.17 -20.09 -2.08
C PRO A 168 13.66 -20.22 -3.53
N VAL A 169 13.30 -21.31 -4.22
CA VAL A 169 13.67 -21.52 -5.63
C VAL A 169 12.40 -21.71 -6.43
N ARG A 170 12.19 -20.83 -7.41
CA ARG A 170 11.00 -20.77 -8.26
C ARG A 170 11.47 -20.55 -9.69
N GLY A 171 10.91 -21.26 -10.65
CA GLY A 171 11.34 -21.10 -12.04
C GLY A 171 10.74 -22.12 -12.98
N VAL A 172 11.30 -22.16 -14.18
CA VAL A 172 10.89 -23.04 -15.26
C VAL A 172 12.07 -23.93 -15.64
N VAL A 173 11.80 -25.19 -15.96
CA VAL A 173 12.78 -26.12 -16.53
C VAL A 173 12.45 -26.32 -18.00
N GLU A 174 13.30 -25.82 -18.90
CA GLU A 174 13.14 -26.00 -20.34
C GLU A 174 13.73 -27.36 -20.77
N GLY A 175 12.88 -28.39 -20.75
CA GLY A 175 13.26 -29.78 -21.09
C GLY A 175 12.74 -30.26 -22.44
N SER A 176 12.33 -29.37 -23.34
CA SER A 176 11.74 -29.76 -24.62
C SER A 176 12.81 -30.27 -25.60
N TYR A 177 12.51 -31.34 -26.32
CA TYR A 177 13.46 -31.96 -27.26
C TYR A 177 13.54 -31.23 -28.60
N ARG A 178 12.49 -30.48 -28.97
CA ARG A 178 12.39 -29.67 -30.20
C ARG A 178 11.47 -28.46 -29.99
N PRO A 179 11.60 -27.40 -30.81
CA PRO A 179 10.64 -26.29 -30.84
C PRO A 179 9.26 -26.79 -31.26
N GLN A 180 8.22 -26.32 -30.59
CA GLN A 180 6.81 -26.49 -30.97
C GLN A 180 6.31 -25.19 -31.60
#